data_AF-A0A929SAW1-F1
#
_entry.id   AF-A0A929SAW1-F1
#
_cell.length_a   1.000
_cell.length_b   1.000
_cell.length_c   1.000
_cell.angle_alpha   90.00
_cell.angle_beta   90.00
_cell.angle_gamma   90.00
#
_symmetry.space_group_name_H-M   'P 1'
#
loop_
_entity.id
_entity.type
_entity.pdbx_description
1 polymer ?
#
loop_
_entity_poly.entity_id
_entity_poly.type
_entity_poly.pdbx_seq_one_letter_code
_entity_poly.pdbx_strand_id
1 'polypeptide(L)'
;MENNEEIINSLDEEITSPSSSQEAKPKRVEEGLELDTNDRIGEGVLEILPDGYGFLRGQNYLSTPDDIYISPIQIKRFHLDNGDKVRGIARNPKEGERYPALIYVAKINDDTPENAYKRKHFDDLIPIYPNERLKMETKQDDYATRMIDLICPIGKGQRGMIVAPPKVGKTTLLKKIANSITTNNPEVELIVLLIDERPEEVTDMRRSIKGDVIYSTFDEFSEHHVKVAEMVLERAKRLAEQDKDVVILLDSITRLARAYNLTIPTSGRTLSGGLDPAALHYPKKFFGAARNIENGGSLTILATALIDTGSRMDEVIFEEFKGTGNMEIVLNRSLSEKRIFPAIDIAKSGTRREDLLYSKSELETIFALRKSITQISQPEFIENLISQMQITKNNNELIKKLKDILK
;
A
#
# COMPACT_ATOMS: atom_id res chain seq x y z
N MET A 1 44.94 -15.64 -89.41
CA MET A 1 45.49 -16.95 -89.81
C MET A 1 45.80 -17.67 -88.51
N GLU A 2 45.21 -18.78 -88.09
CA GLU A 2 44.20 -19.69 -88.60
C GLU A 2 43.70 -20.47 -87.37
N ASN A 3 42.37 -20.63 -87.27
CA ASN A 3 41.68 -21.88 -86.89
C ASN A 3 42.00 -22.59 -85.57
N ASN A 4 41.01 -22.65 -84.65
CA ASN A 4 40.00 -23.71 -84.67
C ASN A 4 39.01 -23.57 -83.49
N GLU A 5 37.73 -23.59 -83.85
CA GLU A 5 36.59 -23.80 -82.98
C GLU A 5 36.43 -25.30 -82.60
N GLU A 6 35.73 -25.51 -81.49
CA GLU A 6 35.00 -26.71 -81.07
C GLU A 6 35.78 -28.00 -80.73
N ILE A 7 35.95 -28.25 -79.43
CA ILE A 7 35.39 -29.46 -78.80
C ILE A 7 34.75 -29.09 -77.45
N ILE A 8 33.52 -29.56 -77.34
CA ILE A 8 32.47 -29.37 -76.35
C ILE A 8 32.61 -30.39 -75.18
N ASN A 9 32.06 -30.00 -74.02
CA ASN A 9 31.62 -30.83 -72.87
C ASN A 9 32.66 -31.46 -71.93
N SER A 10 32.87 -30.80 -70.79
CA SER A 10 32.42 -31.26 -69.46
C SER A 10 32.97 -30.30 -68.40
N LEU A 11 32.23 -30.13 -67.30
CA LEU A 11 32.48 -29.23 -66.15
C LEU A 11 31.63 -27.94 -66.15
N ASP A 12 30.32 -28.10 -66.14
CA ASP A 12 29.41 -27.14 -65.51
C ASP A 12 28.52 -27.92 -64.52
N GLU A 13 29.03 -28.13 -63.31
CA GLU A 13 28.23 -28.45 -62.13
C GLU A 13 28.98 -27.91 -60.89
N GLU A 14 28.23 -27.18 -60.05
CA GLU A 14 28.62 -26.63 -58.74
C GLU A 14 29.56 -25.39 -58.83
N ILE A 15 29.21 -24.18 -58.37
CA ILE A 15 28.70 -23.82 -57.05
C ILE A 15 27.86 -22.53 -57.19
N THR A 16 26.53 -22.64 -57.17
CA THR A 16 25.65 -21.55 -56.72
C THR A 16 25.52 -21.66 -55.21
N SER A 17 26.18 -20.76 -54.48
CA SER A 17 26.00 -20.61 -53.03
C SER A 17 24.54 -20.26 -52.71
N PRO A 18 23.83 -21.05 -51.88
CA PRO A 18 22.50 -20.67 -51.45
C PRO A 18 22.60 -19.51 -50.44
N SER A 19 21.78 -18.49 -50.67
CA SER A 19 21.45 -17.47 -49.70
C SER A 19 21.17 -18.10 -48.35
N SER A 20 21.87 -17.64 -47.30
CA SER A 20 21.57 -17.99 -45.91
C SER A 20 20.17 -17.48 -45.56
N SER A 21 19.16 -18.31 -45.80
CA SER A 21 17.85 -18.21 -45.18
C SER A 21 18.09 -18.33 -43.68
N GLN A 22 18.05 -17.20 -42.97
CA GLN A 22 17.86 -17.21 -41.53
C GLN A 22 16.54 -17.94 -41.28
N GLU A 23 16.61 -19.19 -40.84
CA GLU A 23 15.44 -19.93 -40.36
C GLU A 23 14.78 -19.06 -39.28
N ALA A 24 13.57 -18.57 -39.57
CA ALA A 24 12.78 -17.84 -38.61
C ALA A 24 12.48 -18.81 -37.46
N LYS A 25 13.15 -18.59 -36.31
CA LYS A 25 12.91 -19.35 -35.10
C LYS A 25 11.41 -19.28 -34.75
N PRO A 26 10.81 -20.38 -34.26
CA PRO A 26 9.39 -20.38 -33.94
C PRO A 26 9.11 -19.33 -32.85
N LYS A 27 8.26 -18.36 -33.20
CA LYS A 27 7.71 -17.38 -32.27
C LYS A 27 6.57 -18.00 -31.48
N ARG A 28 6.56 -17.79 -30.16
CA ARG A 28 5.49 -18.23 -29.27
C ARG A 28 4.60 -17.04 -28.95
N VAL A 29 3.29 -17.21 -29.01
CA VAL A 29 2.35 -16.17 -28.52
C VAL A 29 1.94 -16.54 -27.10
N GLU A 30 2.20 -15.66 -26.14
CA GLU A 30 1.79 -15.81 -24.75
C GLU A 30 1.17 -14.50 -24.28
N GLU A 31 -0.06 -14.57 -23.75
CA GLU A 31 -0.82 -13.40 -23.24
C GLU A 31 -0.92 -12.21 -24.23
N GLY A 32 -0.92 -12.48 -25.53
CA GLY A 32 -1.00 -11.48 -26.60
C GLY A 32 0.33 -10.83 -27.00
N LEU A 33 1.46 -11.32 -26.47
CA LEU A 33 2.81 -10.90 -26.84
C LEU A 33 3.49 -11.97 -27.70
N GLU A 34 4.15 -11.56 -28.78
CA GLU A 34 5.03 -12.42 -29.58
C GLU A 34 6.40 -12.52 -28.91
N LEU A 35 6.76 -13.72 -28.47
CA LEU A 35 8.02 -14.04 -27.82
C LEU A 35 8.92 -14.83 -28.76
N ASP A 36 10.21 -14.52 -28.76
CA ASP A 36 11.21 -15.43 -29.29
C ASP A 36 11.35 -16.66 -28.37
N THR A 37 11.90 -17.75 -28.89
CA THR A 37 11.90 -19.08 -28.26
C THR A 37 12.52 -19.13 -26.86
N ASN A 38 13.39 -18.15 -26.53
CA ASN A 38 14.09 -18.06 -25.25
C ASN A 38 13.65 -16.86 -24.39
N ASP A 39 12.70 -16.06 -24.85
CA ASP A 39 12.20 -14.90 -24.12
C ASP A 39 11.05 -15.29 -23.19
N ARG A 40 10.87 -14.49 -22.13
CA ARG A 40 9.80 -14.69 -21.14
C ARG A 40 9.04 -13.40 -20.90
N ILE A 41 7.80 -13.54 -20.43
CA ILE A 41 7.07 -12.40 -19.89
C ILE A 41 7.67 -12.07 -18.52
N GLY A 42 8.07 -10.81 -18.37
CA GLY A 42 8.60 -10.25 -17.14
C GLY A 42 7.64 -9.23 -16.56
N GLU A 43 7.43 -9.29 -15.24
CA GLU A 43 6.66 -8.29 -14.50
C GLU A 43 7.36 -8.02 -13.15
N GLY A 44 7.32 -6.77 -12.72
CA GLY A 44 7.74 -6.39 -11.38
C GLY A 44 7.59 -4.88 -11.12
N VAL A 45 7.84 -4.49 -9.88
CA VAL A 45 7.80 -3.08 -9.46
C VAL A 45 9.19 -2.48 -9.57
N LEU A 46 9.30 -1.37 -10.29
CA LEU A 46 10.55 -0.70 -10.60
C LEU A 46 11.20 -0.07 -9.37
N GLU A 47 12.45 -0.44 -9.12
CA GLU A 47 13.40 0.29 -8.27
C GLU A 47 14.55 0.82 -9.15
N ILE A 48 14.70 2.14 -9.20
CA ILE A 48 15.77 2.88 -9.86
C ILE A 48 16.88 3.11 -8.82
N LEU A 49 18.10 2.73 -9.20
CA LEU A 49 19.30 2.90 -8.39
C LEU A 49 19.99 4.24 -8.69
N PRO A 50 20.91 4.71 -7.82
CA PRO A 50 21.56 6.02 -7.98
C PRO A 50 22.23 6.27 -9.34
N ASP A 51 22.73 5.22 -9.99
CA ASP A 51 23.37 5.28 -11.31
C ASP A 51 22.36 5.37 -12.47
N GLY A 52 21.05 5.44 -12.17
CA GLY A 52 19.96 5.68 -13.13
C GLY A 52 19.44 4.45 -13.88
N TYR A 53 20.05 3.27 -13.68
CA TYR A 53 19.46 2.00 -14.11
C TYR A 53 18.55 1.45 -13.00
N GLY A 54 17.72 0.45 -13.33
CA GLY A 54 16.80 -0.11 -12.36
C GLY A 54 16.61 -1.61 -12.46
N PHE A 55 15.84 -2.14 -11.51
CA PHE A 55 15.39 -3.52 -11.46
C PHE A 55 13.89 -3.58 -11.21
N LEU A 56 13.20 -4.45 -11.94
CA LEU A 56 11.84 -4.84 -11.63
C LEU A 56 11.90 -5.89 -10.52
N ARG A 57 11.49 -5.49 -9.33
CA ARG A 57 11.43 -6.37 -8.15
C ARG A 57 10.19 -7.24 -8.20
N GLY A 58 10.36 -8.50 -7.81
CA GLY A 58 9.28 -9.46 -7.70
C GLY A 58 8.45 -9.30 -6.42
N GLN A 59 8.07 -10.44 -5.83
CA GLN A 59 7.29 -10.44 -4.59
C GLN A 59 8.03 -9.74 -3.45
N ASN A 60 7.27 -9.02 -2.61
CA ASN A 60 7.77 -8.29 -1.45
C ASN A 60 8.76 -7.14 -1.74
N TYR A 61 8.96 -6.77 -3.02
CA TYR A 61 9.85 -5.70 -3.48
C TYR A 61 11.32 -5.87 -3.07
N LEU A 62 11.73 -7.10 -2.83
CA LEU A 62 13.09 -7.43 -2.43
C LEU A 62 13.97 -7.77 -3.61
N SER A 63 15.28 -7.61 -3.41
CA SER A 63 16.27 -7.99 -4.41
C SER A 63 16.32 -9.51 -4.53
N THR A 64 16.09 -10.03 -5.73
CA THR A 64 16.18 -11.46 -6.03
C THR A 64 17.07 -11.72 -7.25
N PRO A 65 17.62 -12.94 -7.41
CA PRO A 65 18.33 -13.31 -8.65
C PRO A 65 17.44 -13.26 -9.91
N ASP A 66 16.12 -13.32 -9.75
CA ASP A 66 15.14 -13.29 -10.84
C ASP A 66 14.74 -11.87 -11.27
N ASP A 67 15.25 -10.84 -10.58
CA ASP A 67 14.95 -9.45 -10.88
C ASP A 67 15.35 -9.07 -12.30
N ILE A 68 14.51 -8.24 -12.93
CA ILE A 68 14.67 -7.91 -14.34
C ILE A 68 15.33 -6.54 -14.44
N TYR A 69 16.52 -6.51 -15.03
CA TYR A 69 17.23 -5.29 -15.33
C TYR A 69 16.44 -4.43 -16.35
N ILE A 70 16.37 -3.14 -16.06
CA ILE A 70 15.87 -2.12 -16.99
C ILE A 70 16.93 -1.03 -17.18
N SER A 71 17.17 -0.67 -18.44
CA SER A 71 18.20 0.32 -18.77
C SER A 71 17.75 1.75 -18.47
N PRO A 72 18.69 2.68 -18.20
CA PRO A 72 18.38 4.11 -18.04
C PRO A 72 17.66 4.70 -19.26
N ILE A 73 17.97 4.18 -20.47
CA ILE A 73 17.34 4.60 -21.72
C ILE A 73 15.85 4.25 -21.72
N GLN A 74 15.49 3.04 -21.28
CA GLN A 74 14.09 2.63 -21.19
C GLN A 74 13.34 3.41 -20.11
N ILE A 75 13.94 3.59 -18.93
CA ILE A 75 13.38 4.41 -17.84
C ILE A 75 13.03 5.80 -18.36
N LYS A 76 14.01 6.47 -19.00
CA LYS A 76 13.80 7.81 -19.55
C LYS A 76 12.80 7.84 -20.70
N ARG A 77 12.83 6.86 -21.60
CA ARG A 77 11.93 6.79 -22.77
C ARG A 77 10.47 6.70 -22.35
N PHE A 78 10.17 5.92 -21.32
CA PHE A 78 8.81 5.67 -20.86
C PHE A 78 8.40 6.52 -19.66
N HIS A 79 9.25 7.46 -19.22
CA HIS A 79 9.00 8.33 -18.07
C HIS A 79 8.66 7.53 -16.81
N LEU A 80 9.43 6.46 -16.56
CA LEU A 80 9.23 5.56 -15.43
C LEU A 80 9.82 6.15 -14.15
N ASP A 81 9.13 5.91 -13.05
CA ASP A 81 9.52 6.30 -11.70
C ASP A 81 9.55 5.07 -10.78
N ASN A 82 10.19 5.21 -9.61
CA ASN A 82 10.13 4.20 -8.55
C ASN A 82 8.67 3.83 -8.25
N GLY A 83 8.41 2.54 -8.06
CA GLY A 83 7.06 2.03 -7.76
C GLY A 83 6.22 1.68 -8.99
N ASP A 84 6.67 1.98 -10.22
CA ASP A 84 5.92 1.60 -11.42
C ASP A 84 5.94 0.08 -11.62
N LYS A 85 4.77 -0.53 -11.74
CA LYS A 85 4.66 -1.94 -12.13
C LYS A 85 4.82 -2.02 -13.64
N VAL A 86 5.94 -2.56 -14.08
CA VAL A 86 6.25 -2.71 -15.51
C VAL A 86 6.05 -4.16 -15.89
N ARG A 87 5.31 -4.39 -16.97
CA ARG A 87 5.16 -5.71 -17.59
C ARG A 87 5.59 -5.66 -19.04
N GLY A 88 6.28 -6.70 -19.49
CA GLY A 88 6.80 -6.75 -20.84
C GLY A 88 7.56 -8.03 -21.15
N ILE A 89 8.36 -7.98 -22.22
CA ILE A 89 9.18 -9.11 -22.64
C ILE A 89 10.57 -8.93 -22.06
N ALA A 90 11.08 -9.97 -21.41
CA ALA A 90 12.42 -10.04 -20.87
C ALA A 90 13.20 -11.19 -21.52
N ARG A 91 14.46 -10.90 -21.87
CA ARG A 91 15.40 -11.91 -22.36
C ARG A 91 16.21 -12.48 -21.19
N ASN A 92 16.66 -13.72 -21.35
CA ASN A 92 17.61 -14.32 -20.42
C ASN A 92 18.97 -13.55 -20.42
N PRO A 93 19.73 -13.61 -19.31
CA PRO A 93 21.06 -13.02 -19.24
C PRO A 93 21.98 -13.61 -20.33
N LYS A 94 22.74 -12.74 -21.00
CA LYS A 94 23.82 -13.16 -21.91
C LYS A 94 25.08 -13.53 -21.12
N GLU A 95 26.07 -14.10 -21.81
CA GLU A 95 27.37 -14.38 -21.23
C GLU A 95 27.99 -13.12 -20.62
N GLY A 96 28.30 -13.17 -19.31
CA GLY A 96 28.78 -12.02 -18.53
C GLY A 96 27.68 -11.17 -17.85
N GLU A 97 26.40 -11.40 -18.14
CA GLU A 97 25.28 -10.74 -17.45
C GLU A 97 24.74 -11.62 -16.31
N ARG A 98 24.42 -11.00 -15.17
CA ARG A 98 23.88 -11.71 -13.99
C ARG A 98 22.35 -11.78 -13.99
N TYR A 99 21.68 -10.80 -14.60
CA TYR A 99 20.23 -10.61 -14.50
C TYR A 99 19.56 -10.68 -15.87
N PRO A 100 18.32 -11.20 -15.96
CA PRO A 100 17.46 -11.02 -17.12
C PRO A 100 17.29 -9.54 -17.47
N ALA A 101 17.11 -9.21 -18.74
CA ALA A 101 16.98 -7.82 -19.18
C ALA A 101 15.65 -7.59 -19.91
N LEU A 102 14.95 -6.50 -19.58
CA LEU A 102 13.72 -6.11 -20.26
C LEU A 102 14.05 -5.63 -21.67
N ILE A 103 13.39 -6.17 -22.68
CA ILE A 103 13.57 -5.78 -24.10
C ILE A 103 12.38 -4.98 -24.64
N TYR A 104 11.19 -5.24 -24.13
CA TYR A 104 9.97 -4.57 -24.56
C TYR A 104 9.09 -4.25 -23.34
N VAL A 105 8.54 -3.04 -23.29
CA VAL A 105 7.56 -2.62 -22.27
C VAL A 105 6.18 -2.73 -22.88
N ALA A 106 5.34 -3.61 -22.34
CA ALA A 106 3.98 -3.84 -22.82
C ALA A 106 2.96 -3.03 -22.02
N LYS A 107 3.12 -2.94 -20.71
CA LYS A 107 2.22 -2.22 -19.80
C LYS A 107 2.98 -1.53 -18.68
N ILE A 108 2.44 -0.42 -18.22
CA ILE A 108 2.88 0.31 -17.04
C ILE A 108 1.66 0.51 -16.14
N ASN A 109 1.72 -0.06 -14.94
CA ASN A 109 0.63 -0.05 -13.97
C ASN A 109 -0.71 -0.55 -14.56
N ASP A 110 -0.64 -1.64 -15.33
CA ASP A 110 -1.76 -2.27 -16.04
C ASP A 110 -2.38 -1.46 -17.19
N ASP A 111 -1.86 -0.26 -17.49
CA ASP A 111 -2.24 0.57 -18.62
C ASP A 111 -1.17 0.53 -19.74
N THR A 112 -1.53 1.04 -20.91
CA THR A 112 -0.64 1.24 -22.05
C THR A 112 0.46 2.26 -21.74
N PRO A 113 1.68 2.09 -22.26
CA PRO A 113 2.76 3.05 -22.04
C PRO A 113 2.41 4.48 -22.47
N GLU A 114 1.60 4.64 -23.51
CA GLU A 114 1.17 5.94 -24.04
C GLU A 114 0.27 6.71 -23.06
N ASN A 115 -0.61 6.00 -22.33
CA ASN A 115 -1.45 6.62 -21.31
C ASN A 115 -0.65 6.89 -20.04
N ALA A 116 0.17 5.94 -19.60
CA ALA A 116 1.03 6.11 -18.42
C ALA A 116 1.97 7.32 -18.57
N TYR A 117 2.46 7.59 -19.78
CA TYR A 117 3.29 8.76 -20.07
C TYR A 117 2.60 10.11 -19.80
N LYS A 118 1.26 10.17 -19.87
CA LYS A 118 0.48 11.42 -19.73
C LYS A 118 0.04 11.71 -18.29
N ARG A 119 0.25 10.78 -17.36
CA ARG A 119 -0.15 10.96 -15.96
C ARG A 119 0.59 12.16 -15.34
N LYS A 120 -0.04 12.81 -14.38
CA LYS A 120 0.62 13.85 -13.58
C LYS A 120 1.38 13.19 -12.43
N HIS A 121 2.47 13.81 -11.98
CA HIS A 121 3.17 13.34 -10.79
C HIS A 121 2.32 13.57 -9.54
N PHE A 122 2.45 12.67 -8.57
CA PHE A 122 1.68 12.69 -7.34
C PHE A 122 1.78 14.02 -6.56
N ASP A 123 2.96 14.64 -6.58
CA ASP A 123 3.21 15.90 -5.87
C ASP A 123 2.54 17.12 -6.55
N ASP A 124 2.16 17.01 -7.83
CA ASP A 124 1.45 18.05 -8.58
C ASP A 124 -0.08 17.92 -8.45
N LEU A 125 -0.58 16.86 -7.82
CA LEU A 125 -2.00 16.60 -7.62
C LEU A 125 -2.55 17.45 -6.47
N ILE A 126 -3.78 17.94 -6.63
CA ILE A 126 -4.42 18.86 -5.67
C ILE A 126 -5.00 18.06 -4.50
N PRO A 127 -4.48 18.21 -3.27
CA PRO A 127 -5.00 17.51 -2.10
C PRO A 127 -6.30 18.15 -1.60
N ILE A 128 -7.30 17.32 -1.30
CA ILE A 128 -8.55 17.73 -0.66
C ILE A 128 -8.84 16.87 0.58
N TYR A 129 -9.84 17.28 1.38
CA TYR A 129 -10.34 16.43 2.44
C TYR A 129 -11.04 15.19 1.85
N PRO A 130 -11.02 14.05 2.57
CA PRO A 130 -11.86 12.91 2.23
C PRO A 130 -13.34 13.33 2.18
N ASN A 131 -13.99 13.00 1.08
CA ASN A 131 -15.40 13.31 0.82
C ASN A 131 -16.22 12.07 0.39
N GLU A 132 -15.55 10.93 0.19
CA GLU A 132 -16.17 9.64 -0.05
C GLU A 132 -15.76 8.68 1.08
N ARG A 133 -16.73 7.97 1.63
CA ARG A 133 -16.54 7.12 2.80
C ARG A 133 -16.22 5.69 2.41
N LEU A 134 -15.19 5.11 3.01
CA LEU A 134 -14.93 3.68 3.02
C LEU A 134 -15.84 3.03 4.07
N LYS A 135 -16.80 2.23 3.62
CA LYS A 135 -17.77 1.61 4.53
C LYS A 135 -17.13 0.43 5.25
N MET A 136 -17.12 0.44 6.59
CA MET A 136 -16.52 -0.64 7.37
C MET A 136 -17.52 -1.72 7.76
N GLU A 137 -18.78 -1.38 8.02
CA GLU A 137 -19.82 -2.33 8.39
C GLU A 137 -19.98 -3.41 7.30
N THR A 138 -19.90 -4.68 7.70
CA THR A 138 -20.12 -5.84 6.82
C THR A 138 -21.23 -6.75 7.36
N LYS A 139 -21.00 -7.39 8.50
CA LYS A 139 -21.94 -8.31 9.17
C LYS A 139 -22.55 -7.67 10.42
N GLN A 140 -23.76 -8.11 10.78
CA GLN A 140 -24.48 -7.61 11.94
C GLN A 140 -23.69 -7.77 13.25
N ASP A 141 -22.96 -8.89 13.37
CA ASP A 141 -22.18 -9.30 14.54
C ASP A 141 -20.76 -8.71 14.58
N ASP A 142 -20.35 -7.95 13.55
CA ASP A 142 -19.09 -7.21 13.58
C ASP A 142 -19.24 -5.83 14.22
N TYR A 143 -19.32 -5.83 15.56
CA TYR A 143 -19.49 -4.59 16.33
C TYR A 143 -18.32 -3.63 16.19
N ALA A 144 -17.10 -4.12 15.90
CA ALA A 144 -15.93 -3.26 15.74
C ALA A 144 -16.05 -2.38 14.50
N THR A 145 -16.39 -2.98 13.36
CA THR A 145 -16.51 -2.24 12.10
C THR A 145 -17.73 -1.33 12.10
N ARG A 146 -18.83 -1.79 12.69
CA ARG A 146 -20.01 -0.95 12.94
C ARG A 146 -19.71 0.25 13.83
N MET A 147 -18.90 0.07 14.88
CA MET A 147 -18.51 1.15 15.79
C MET A 147 -17.55 2.14 15.13
N ILE A 148 -16.58 1.68 14.33
CA ILE A 148 -15.73 2.55 13.51
C ILE A 148 -16.61 3.45 12.65
N ASP A 149 -17.59 2.86 11.96
CA ASP A 149 -18.52 3.58 11.11
C ASP A 149 -19.36 4.64 11.83
N LEU A 150 -19.60 4.53 13.14
CA LEU A 150 -20.40 5.50 13.89
C LEU A 150 -19.55 6.59 14.56
N ILE A 151 -18.34 6.23 14.98
CA ILE A 151 -17.52 7.07 15.86
C ILE A 151 -16.35 7.68 15.10
N CYS A 152 -15.76 6.94 14.18
CA CYS A 152 -14.50 7.30 13.54
C CYS A 152 -14.54 6.91 12.06
N PRO A 153 -15.33 7.62 11.24
CA PRO A 153 -15.59 7.24 9.86
C PRO A 153 -14.30 7.36 9.06
N ILE A 154 -14.05 6.42 8.15
CA ILE A 154 -12.85 6.40 7.33
C ILE A 154 -13.22 6.85 5.93
N GLY A 155 -12.55 7.88 5.42
CA GLY A 155 -12.71 8.32 4.04
C GLY A 155 -11.62 7.84 3.09
N LYS A 156 -11.89 7.89 1.78
CA LYS A 156 -10.87 7.78 0.74
C LYS A 156 -9.90 8.95 0.83
N GLY A 157 -8.62 8.66 1.02
CA GLY A 157 -7.58 9.64 1.31
C GLY A 157 -7.36 9.95 2.80
N GLN A 158 -7.94 9.16 3.71
CA GLN A 158 -7.78 9.37 5.16
C GLN A 158 -6.33 9.15 5.60
N ARG A 159 -5.88 9.99 6.55
CA ARG A 159 -4.62 9.83 7.27
C ARG A 159 -4.94 9.44 8.72
N GLY A 160 -5.18 8.16 8.92
CA GLY A 160 -5.69 7.60 10.18
C GLY A 160 -4.62 6.93 11.02
N MET A 161 -4.76 7.04 12.34
CA MET A 161 -3.89 6.40 13.30
C MET A 161 -4.70 5.49 14.23
N ILE A 162 -4.29 4.22 14.35
CA ILE A 162 -4.84 3.27 15.31
C ILE A 162 -3.89 3.23 16.51
N VAL A 163 -4.23 3.99 17.54
CA VAL A 163 -3.44 4.17 18.75
C VAL A 163 -3.73 3.02 19.69
N ALA A 164 -2.76 2.15 19.92
CA ALA A 164 -3.00 0.91 20.64
C ALA A 164 -1.86 0.58 21.61
N PRO A 165 -2.16 0.38 22.90
CA PRO A 165 -1.25 -0.32 23.79
C PRO A 165 -1.00 -1.77 23.33
N PRO A 166 0.05 -2.43 23.81
CA PRO A 166 0.22 -3.87 23.62
C PRO A 166 -0.99 -4.67 24.15
N LYS A 167 -1.36 -5.75 23.45
CA LYS A 167 -2.37 -6.76 23.84
C LYS A 167 -3.84 -6.27 23.92
N VAL A 168 -4.21 -5.19 23.23
CA VAL A 168 -5.60 -4.66 23.22
C VAL A 168 -6.45 -5.07 22.01
N GLY A 169 -5.96 -5.98 21.17
CA GLY A 169 -6.67 -6.44 19.96
C GLY A 169 -6.39 -5.64 18.68
N LYS A 170 -5.28 -4.89 18.63
CA LYS A 170 -4.77 -4.16 17.44
C LYS A 170 -4.85 -5.00 16.16
N THR A 171 -4.22 -6.18 16.15
CA THR A 171 -4.15 -7.06 14.98
C THR A 171 -5.54 -7.51 14.51
N THR A 172 -6.42 -7.85 15.45
CA THR A 172 -7.81 -8.22 15.14
C THR A 172 -8.57 -7.07 14.49
N LEU A 173 -8.40 -5.85 14.99
CA LEU A 173 -9.02 -4.66 14.40
C LEU A 173 -8.49 -4.41 12.99
N LEU A 174 -7.18 -4.51 12.77
CA LEU A 174 -6.55 -4.31 11.47
C LEU A 174 -7.06 -5.33 10.44
N LYS A 175 -7.19 -6.61 10.81
CA LYS A 175 -7.83 -7.65 9.96
C LYS A 175 -9.26 -7.29 9.58
N LYS A 176 -10.03 -6.80 10.55
CA LYS A 176 -11.43 -6.44 10.33
C LYS A 176 -11.54 -5.27 9.35
N ILE A 177 -10.69 -4.25 9.50
CA ILE A 177 -10.62 -3.12 8.55
C ILE A 177 -10.24 -3.63 7.15
N ALA A 178 -9.16 -4.42 7.03
CA ALA A 178 -8.71 -4.99 5.76
C ALA A 178 -9.82 -5.78 5.04
N ASN A 179 -10.45 -6.72 5.75
CA ASN A 179 -11.52 -7.54 5.18
C ASN A 179 -12.76 -6.71 4.82
N SER A 180 -13.06 -5.66 5.60
CA SER A 180 -14.19 -4.77 5.31
C SER A 180 -13.96 -3.97 4.04
N ILE A 181 -12.76 -3.43 3.84
CA ILE A 181 -12.37 -2.73 2.60
C ILE A 181 -12.54 -3.68 1.41
N THR A 182 -11.95 -4.87 1.46
CA THR A 182 -12.01 -5.82 0.33
C THR A 182 -13.43 -6.33 0.03
N THR A 183 -14.34 -6.27 1.01
CA THR A 183 -15.73 -6.70 0.86
C THR A 183 -16.62 -5.58 0.31
N ASN A 184 -16.48 -4.38 0.88
CA ASN A 184 -17.38 -3.26 0.60
C ASN A 184 -16.86 -2.32 -0.49
N ASN A 185 -15.55 -2.31 -0.70
CA ASN A 185 -14.83 -1.45 -1.64
C ASN A 185 -13.83 -2.29 -2.47
N PRO A 186 -14.30 -3.28 -3.25
CA PRO A 186 -13.41 -4.16 -4.02
C PRO A 186 -12.63 -3.43 -5.13
N GLU A 187 -13.00 -2.21 -5.46
CA GLU A 187 -12.27 -1.32 -6.38
C GLU A 187 -10.99 -0.73 -5.78
N VAL A 188 -10.85 -0.76 -4.45
CA VAL A 188 -9.72 -0.18 -3.73
C VAL A 188 -8.54 -1.15 -3.68
N GLU A 189 -7.37 -0.68 -4.08
CA GLU A 189 -6.12 -1.42 -3.97
C GLU A 189 -5.65 -1.45 -2.51
N LEU A 190 -5.76 -2.62 -1.87
CA LEU A 190 -5.36 -2.80 -0.48
C LEU A 190 -3.93 -3.34 -0.38
N ILE A 191 -3.06 -2.56 0.26
CA ILE A 191 -1.70 -2.95 0.62
C ILE A 191 -1.58 -3.01 2.14
N VAL A 192 -1.16 -4.14 2.68
CA VAL A 192 -0.82 -4.30 4.10
C VAL A 192 0.69 -4.33 4.23
N LEU A 193 1.26 -3.37 4.96
CA LEU A 193 2.69 -3.25 5.21
C LEU A 193 3.00 -3.58 6.67
N LEU A 194 3.75 -4.66 6.88
CA LEU A 194 4.16 -5.12 8.20
C LEU A 194 5.66 -4.87 8.40
N ILE A 195 6.02 -4.07 9.40
CA ILE A 195 7.40 -3.66 9.68
C ILE A 195 7.79 -4.13 11.07
N ASP A 196 8.91 -4.86 11.15
CA ASP A 196 9.53 -5.31 12.41
C ASP A 196 8.52 -6.10 13.28
N GLU A 197 7.71 -6.93 12.61
CA GLU A 197 6.70 -7.78 13.25
C GLU A 197 7.09 -9.26 13.18
N ARG A 198 6.44 -10.09 13.98
CA ARG A 198 6.80 -11.51 14.11
C ARG A 198 6.42 -12.33 12.87
N PRO A 199 7.24 -13.31 12.44
CA PRO A 199 6.94 -14.15 11.28
C PRO A 199 5.59 -14.88 11.34
N GLU A 200 5.17 -15.32 12.52
CA GLU A 200 3.87 -15.97 12.72
C GLU A 200 2.70 -15.00 12.56
N GLU A 201 2.86 -13.74 12.99
CA GLU A 201 1.85 -12.68 12.81
C GLU A 201 1.75 -12.28 11.33
N VAL A 202 2.88 -12.23 10.61
CA VAL A 202 2.92 -12.04 9.14
C VAL A 202 2.18 -13.16 8.42
N THR A 203 2.46 -14.42 8.78
CA THR A 203 1.81 -15.58 8.16
C THR A 203 0.29 -15.55 8.37
N ASP A 204 -0.14 -15.18 9.57
CA ASP A 204 -1.54 -15.03 9.93
C ASP A 204 -2.23 -13.89 9.15
N MET A 205 -1.58 -12.74 8.96
CA MET A 205 -2.06 -11.66 8.08
C MET A 205 -2.24 -12.15 6.64
N ARG A 206 -1.21 -12.78 6.07
CA ARG A 206 -1.21 -13.25 4.67
C ARG A 206 -2.34 -14.23 4.36
N ARG A 207 -2.69 -15.09 5.32
CA ARG A 207 -3.77 -16.06 5.17
C ARG A 207 -5.16 -15.47 5.41
N SER A 208 -5.23 -14.36 6.14
CA SER A 208 -6.49 -13.76 6.61
C SER A 208 -7.02 -12.63 5.74
N ILE A 209 -6.20 -12.07 4.84
CA ILE A 209 -6.50 -10.84 4.08
C ILE A 209 -6.38 -11.12 2.59
N LYS A 210 -7.35 -10.62 1.82
CA LYS A 210 -7.31 -10.61 0.36
C LYS A 210 -6.70 -9.28 -0.12
N GLY A 211 -5.39 -9.24 -0.30
CA GLY A 211 -4.69 -8.05 -0.76
C GLY A 211 -3.19 -8.25 -0.74
N ASP A 212 -2.46 -7.22 -1.13
CA ASP A 212 -0.99 -7.27 -1.19
C ASP A 212 -0.42 -7.12 0.21
N VAL A 213 0.06 -8.23 0.78
CA VAL A 213 0.71 -8.23 2.10
C VAL A 213 2.22 -8.20 1.90
N ILE A 214 2.81 -7.04 2.12
CA ILE A 214 4.24 -6.75 2.06
C ILE A 214 4.78 -6.69 3.49
N TYR A 215 5.97 -7.25 3.73
CA TYR A 215 6.49 -7.37 5.08
C TYR A 215 8.02 -7.30 5.15
N SER A 216 8.50 -6.88 6.30
CA SER A 216 9.87 -7.09 6.77
C SER A 216 9.81 -7.50 8.23
N THR A 217 10.19 -8.74 8.54
CA THR A 217 10.15 -9.26 9.91
C THR A 217 11.25 -8.63 10.77
N PHE A 218 11.18 -8.84 12.09
CA PHE A 218 12.20 -8.36 13.04
C PHE A 218 13.60 -8.98 12.84
N ASP A 219 13.72 -10.04 12.03
CA ASP A 219 14.99 -10.69 11.71
C ASP A 219 15.83 -9.86 10.71
N GLU A 220 15.20 -8.90 10.04
CA GLU A 220 15.83 -8.06 9.02
C GLU A 220 16.47 -6.80 9.62
N PHE A 221 17.41 -6.19 8.89
CA PHE A 221 18.04 -4.94 9.30
C PHE A 221 17.12 -3.72 9.13
N SER A 222 17.40 -2.64 9.85
CA SER A 222 16.58 -1.41 9.78
C SER A 222 16.57 -0.77 8.39
N GLU A 223 17.67 -0.85 7.64
CA GLU A 223 17.77 -0.40 6.25
C GLU A 223 16.77 -1.15 5.35
N HIS A 224 16.55 -2.43 5.63
CA HIS A 224 15.60 -3.25 4.91
C HIS A 224 14.16 -2.80 5.16
N HIS A 225 13.81 -2.50 6.43
CA HIS A 225 12.49 -1.95 6.78
C HIS A 225 12.21 -0.64 6.04
N VAL A 226 13.20 0.27 6.02
CA VAL A 226 13.12 1.56 5.34
C VAL A 226 12.91 1.37 3.84
N LYS A 227 13.73 0.52 3.21
CA LYS A 227 13.64 0.25 1.77
C LYS A 227 12.27 -0.30 1.36
N VAL A 228 11.77 -1.30 2.09
CA VAL A 228 10.46 -1.92 1.79
C VAL A 228 9.33 -0.89 1.94
N ALA A 229 9.37 -0.07 2.98
CA ALA A 229 8.37 0.98 3.19
C ALA A 229 8.39 2.03 2.07
N GLU A 230 9.57 2.46 1.63
CA GLU A 230 9.72 3.42 0.53
C GLU A 230 9.19 2.86 -0.79
N MET A 231 9.48 1.59 -1.11
CA MET A 231 8.95 0.93 -2.30
C MET A 231 7.42 0.82 -2.27
N VAL A 232 6.84 0.47 -1.12
CA VAL A 232 5.38 0.44 -0.94
C VAL A 232 4.76 1.82 -1.13
N LEU A 233 5.37 2.85 -0.56
CA LEU A 233 4.87 4.22 -0.69
C LEU A 233 4.91 4.68 -2.15
N GLU A 234 6.03 4.48 -2.84
CA GLU A 234 6.16 4.86 -4.23
C GLU A 234 5.17 4.08 -5.10
N ARG A 235 5.01 2.77 -4.90
CA ARG A 235 3.98 1.96 -5.59
C ARG A 235 2.58 2.54 -5.41
N ALA A 236 2.22 2.90 -4.19
CA ALA A 236 0.91 3.47 -3.89
C ALA A 236 0.70 4.85 -4.54
N LYS A 237 1.74 5.68 -4.63
CA LYS A 237 1.68 6.95 -5.37
C LYS A 237 1.47 6.72 -6.86
N ARG A 238 2.21 5.79 -7.48
CA ARG A 238 2.05 5.48 -8.92
C ARG A 238 0.65 5.02 -9.27
N LEU A 239 0.01 4.26 -8.38
CA LEU A 239 -1.40 3.87 -8.51
C LEU A 239 -2.34 5.08 -8.39
N ALA A 240 -2.15 5.94 -7.39
CA ALA A 240 -2.97 7.14 -7.20
C ALA A 240 -2.84 8.15 -8.35
N GLU A 241 -1.68 8.24 -9.01
CA GLU A 241 -1.46 9.05 -10.22
C GLU A 241 -2.28 8.58 -11.43
N GLN A 242 -2.80 7.34 -11.40
CA GLN A 242 -3.67 6.76 -12.42
C GLN A 242 -5.10 6.56 -11.90
N ASP A 243 -5.54 7.48 -11.05
CA ASP A 243 -6.92 7.56 -10.56
C ASP A 243 -7.40 6.32 -9.78
N LYS A 244 -6.46 5.58 -9.18
CA LYS A 244 -6.79 4.47 -8.28
C LYS A 244 -6.94 4.94 -6.84
N ASP A 245 -7.91 4.35 -6.15
CA ASP A 245 -8.02 4.44 -4.70
C ASP A 245 -7.13 3.37 -4.05
N VAL A 246 -6.21 3.79 -3.22
CA VAL A 246 -5.24 2.91 -2.55
C VAL A 246 -5.39 3.05 -1.04
N VAL A 247 -5.38 1.93 -0.33
CA VAL A 247 -5.29 1.91 1.13
C VAL A 247 -4.02 1.17 1.55
N ILE A 248 -3.17 1.84 2.33
CA ILE A 248 -2.07 1.22 3.04
C ILE A 248 -2.47 1.01 4.51
N LEU A 249 -2.45 -0.25 4.95
CA LEU A 249 -2.52 -0.60 6.37
C LEU A 249 -1.10 -0.85 6.88
N LEU A 250 -0.56 0.10 7.65
CA LEU A 250 0.80 0.03 8.18
C LEU A 250 0.81 -0.47 9.63
N ASP A 251 1.52 -1.55 9.89
CA ASP A 251 1.79 -2.06 11.23
C ASP A 251 3.31 -2.19 11.47
N SER A 252 4.00 -1.20 12.05
CA SER A 252 3.49 0.05 12.65
C SER A 252 4.32 1.27 12.27
N ILE A 253 3.74 2.48 12.36
CA ILE A 253 4.50 3.73 12.15
C ILE A 253 5.55 3.94 13.23
N THR A 254 5.30 3.46 14.45
CA THR A 254 6.25 3.54 15.57
C THR A 254 7.52 2.75 15.26
N ARG A 255 7.39 1.51 14.77
CA ARG A 255 8.54 0.68 14.38
C ARG A 255 9.26 1.23 13.15
N LEU A 256 8.52 1.74 12.17
CA LEU A 256 9.13 2.40 11.01
C LEU A 256 9.96 3.63 11.42
N ALA A 257 9.44 4.47 12.32
CA ALA A 257 10.18 5.63 12.83
C ALA A 257 11.45 5.23 13.60
N ARG A 258 11.41 4.13 14.37
CA ARG A 258 12.60 3.56 15.01
C ARG A 258 13.64 3.10 13.99
N ALA A 259 13.21 2.43 12.91
CA ALA A 259 14.12 1.99 11.84
C ALA A 259 14.80 3.19 11.15
N TYR A 260 14.07 4.27 10.87
CA TYR A 260 14.68 5.49 10.36
C TYR A 260 15.68 6.10 11.35
N ASN A 261 15.38 6.12 12.65
CA ASN A 261 16.30 6.64 13.66
C ASN A 261 17.63 5.88 13.76
N LEU A 262 17.65 4.60 13.37
CA LEU A 262 18.87 3.79 13.36
C LEU A 262 19.69 3.91 12.06
N THR A 263 19.05 4.34 10.97
CA THR A 263 19.64 4.33 9.62
C THR A 263 20.10 5.71 9.15
N ILE A 264 19.44 6.77 9.62
CA ILE A 264 19.82 8.12 9.22
C ILE A 264 21.13 8.56 9.90
N PRO A 265 22.00 9.31 9.19
CA PRO A 265 23.14 9.96 9.83
C PRO A 265 22.67 10.91 10.93
N THR A 266 23.35 10.90 12.09
CA THR A 266 22.97 11.77 13.21
C THR A 266 23.09 13.25 12.85
N SER A 267 22.10 14.04 13.26
CA SER A 267 22.11 15.50 13.17
C SER A 267 22.93 16.18 14.27
N GLY A 268 23.43 15.41 15.24
CA GLY A 268 24.09 15.93 16.45
C GLY A 268 23.11 16.54 17.48
N ARG A 269 21.80 16.44 17.24
CA ARG A 269 20.75 16.85 18.18
C ARG A 269 19.91 15.64 18.57
N THR A 270 19.46 15.59 19.81
CA THR A 270 18.66 14.47 20.32
C THR A 270 17.48 15.01 21.12
N LEU A 271 16.28 14.54 20.78
CA LEU A 271 15.06 14.76 21.53
C LEU A 271 14.98 13.82 22.74
N SER A 272 13.96 14.01 23.57
CA SER A 272 13.65 13.08 24.65
C SER A 272 13.53 11.64 24.12
N GLY A 273 14.07 10.67 24.86
CA GLY A 273 14.01 9.26 24.48
C GLY A 273 15.05 8.81 23.44
N GLY A 274 16.05 9.63 23.10
CA GLY A 274 17.14 9.21 22.19
C GLY A 274 16.79 9.33 20.70
N LEU A 275 15.71 10.04 20.38
CA LEU A 275 15.23 10.24 19.01
C LEU A 275 15.95 11.43 18.36
N ASP A 276 16.54 11.22 17.20
CA ASP A 276 17.07 12.30 16.37
C ASP A 276 15.89 13.01 15.65
N PRO A 277 15.74 14.34 15.72
CA PRO A 277 14.67 15.04 15.01
C PRO A 277 14.65 14.77 13.50
N ALA A 278 15.83 14.57 12.89
CA ALA A 278 15.94 14.29 11.46
C ALA A 278 15.32 12.93 11.09
N ALA A 279 15.28 11.99 12.03
CA ALA A 279 14.74 10.65 11.82
C ALA A 279 13.23 10.67 11.56
N LEU A 280 12.53 11.71 12.02
CA LEU A 280 11.08 11.85 11.83
C LEU A 280 10.71 12.38 10.45
N HIS A 281 11.65 12.93 9.68
CA HIS A 281 11.35 13.56 8.40
C HIS A 281 10.68 12.58 7.41
N TYR A 282 11.31 11.42 7.16
CA TYR A 282 10.79 10.45 6.20
C TYR A 282 9.53 9.72 6.69
N PRO A 283 9.44 9.26 7.95
CA PRO A 283 8.18 8.75 8.52
C PRO A 283 7.02 9.75 8.41
N LYS A 284 7.26 11.04 8.67
CA LYS A 284 6.24 12.10 8.48
C LYS A 284 5.88 12.28 7.01
N LYS A 285 6.85 12.20 6.10
CA LYS A 285 6.58 12.24 4.65
C LYS A 285 5.75 11.03 4.20
N PHE A 286 6.04 9.84 4.71
CA PHE A 286 5.28 8.62 4.44
C PHE A 286 3.82 8.78 4.88
N PHE A 287 3.59 9.11 6.15
CA PHE A 287 2.23 9.29 6.66
C PHE A 287 1.52 10.51 6.03
N GLY A 288 2.28 11.57 5.77
CA GLY A 288 1.86 12.81 5.09
C GLY A 288 1.48 12.64 3.62
N ALA A 289 1.87 11.53 2.99
CA ALA A 289 1.50 11.23 1.62
C ALA A 289 -0.01 10.99 1.49
N ALA A 290 -0.65 10.43 2.52
CA ALA A 290 -2.09 10.15 2.51
C ALA A 290 -2.91 11.42 2.19
N ARG A 291 -3.74 11.37 1.17
CA ARG A 291 -4.58 12.49 0.74
C ARG A 291 -5.65 11.98 -0.22
N ASN A 292 -6.78 12.67 -0.22
CA ASN A 292 -7.73 12.56 -1.31
C ASN A 292 -7.29 13.51 -2.43
N ILE A 293 -7.47 13.14 -3.69
CA ILE A 293 -7.03 13.95 -4.84
C ILE A 293 -8.26 14.49 -5.55
N GLU A 294 -8.26 15.80 -5.85
CA GLU A 294 -9.33 16.42 -6.62
C GLU A 294 -9.37 15.86 -8.05
N ASN A 295 -10.53 15.33 -8.46
CA ASN A 295 -10.75 14.72 -9.78
C ASN A 295 -9.80 13.56 -10.12
N GLY A 296 -9.38 12.79 -9.11
CA GLY A 296 -8.53 11.61 -9.31
C GLY A 296 -8.77 10.54 -8.26
N GLY A 297 -7.75 9.74 -8.00
CA GLY A 297 -7.79 8.66 -7.02
C GLY A 297 -7.59 9.16 -5.59
N SER A 298 -7.18 8.26 -4.70
CA SER A 298 -6.86 8.63 -3.32
C SER A 298 -5.79 7.72 -2.73
N LEU A 299 -5.02 8.27 -1.79
CA LEU A 299 -4.09 7.50 -0.98
C LEU A 299 -4.52 7.57 0.48
N THR A 300 -5.05 6.48 0.99
CA THR A 300 -5.43 6.31 2.39
C THR A 300 -4.30 5.60 3.12
N ILE A 301 -3.88 6.10 4.28
CA ILE A 301 -2.92 5.40 5.14
C ILE A 301 -3.52 5.30 6.53
N LEU A 302 -3.71 4.06 6.99
CA LEU A 302 -4.09 3.73 8.35
C LEU A 302 -2.89 3.06 9.02
N ALA A 303 -2.25 3.76 9.94
CA ALA A 303 -1.07 3.26 10.62
C ALA A 303 -1.35 2.97 12.09
N THR A 304 -0.87 1.84 12.61
CA THR A 304 -0.89 1.58 14.03
C THR A 304 0.23 2.37 14.71
N ALA A 305 -0.07 2.94 15.89
CA ALA A 305 0.91 3.62 16.74
C ALA A 305 0.86 3.01 18.14
N LEU A 306 2.04 2.63 18.64
CA LEU A 306 2.17 2.01 19.96
C LEU A 306 2.26 3.09 21.04
N ILE A 307 1.45 2.94 22.08
CA ILE A 307 1.49 3.75 23.31
C ILE A 307 1.62 2.84 24.54
N ASP A 308 1.87 3.42 25.71
CA ASP A 308 1.99 2.70 26.98
C ASP A 308 2.98 1.50 26.93
N THR A 309 4.06 1.67 26.16
CA THR A 309 5.16 0.68 26.00
C THR A 309 6.21 0.81 27.10
N GLY A 310 6.20 1.91 27.86
CA GLY A 310 7.26 2.28 28.80
C GLY A 310 8.47 2.93 28.12
N SER A 311 8.46 3.12 26.81
CA SER A 311 9.52 3.80 26.06
C SER A 311 9.16 5.28 25.85
N ARG A 312 10.01 6.17 26.36
CA ARG A 312 9.87 7.62 26.11
C ARG A 312 10.00 7.98 24.64
N MET A 313 10.77 7.20 23.87
CA MET A 313 10.90 7.37 22.42
C MET A 313 9.55 7.19 21.72
N ASP A 314 8.78 6.16 22.10
CA ASP A 314 7.49 5.87 21.47
C ASP A 314 6.46 6.96 21.77
N GLU A 315 6.47 7.50 23.00
CA GLU A 315 5.62 8.62 23.38
C GLU A 315 5.91 9.86 22.53
N VAL A 316 7.19 10.19 22.31
CA VAL A 316 7.58 11.31 21.46
C VAL A 316 7.18 11.06 20.00
N ILE A 317 7.42 9.85 19.48
CA ILE A 317 6.99 9.47 18.13
C ILE A 317 5.47 9.67 17.98
N PHE A 318 4.68 9.15 18.93
CA PHE A 318 3.23 9.25 18.91
C PHE A 318 2.75 10.71 18.85
N GLU A 319 3.27 11.58 19.72
CA GLU A 319 2.87 13.00 19.76
C GLU A 319 3.22 13.74 18.45
N GLU A 320 4.36 13.41 17.83
CA GLU A 320 4.78 14.00 16.55
C GLU A 320 3.87 13.57 15.38
N PHE A 321 3.30 12.36 15.43
CA PHE A 321 2.36 11.86 14.43
C PHE A 321 0.92 12.29 14.65
N LYS A 322 0.52 12.48 15.90
CA LYS A 322 -0.82 12.95 16.29
C LYS A 322 -1.17 14.28 15.61
N GLY A 323 -0.22 15.21 15.53
CA GLY A 323 -0.40 16.48 14.83
C GLY A 323 -0.57 16.34 13.30
N THR A 324 -0.01 15.27 12.73
CA THR A 324 0.02 15.03 11.28
C THR A 324 -1.27 14.34 10.79
N GLY A 325 -1.83 13.44 11.61
CA GLY A 325 -3.06 12.70 11.34
C GLY A 325 -4.32 13.55 11.31
N ASN A 326 -5.36 13.03 10.64
CA ASN A 326 -6.71 13.62 10.64
C ASN A 326 -7.79 12.65 11.13
N MET A 327 -7.40 11.44 11.56
CA MET A 327 -8.29 10.45 12.18
C MET A 327 -7.52 9.66 13.24
N GLU A 328 -8.17 9.38 14.37
CA GLU A 328 -7.61 8.61 15.48
C GLU A 328 -8.64 7.57 15.96
N ILE A 329 -8.25 6.29 15.98
CA ILE A 329 -8.95 5.22 16.71
C ILE A 329 -8.07 4.86 17.89
N VAL A 330 -8.55 5.13 19.10
CA VAL A 330 -7.80 4.86 20.33
C VAL A 330 -8.31 3.59 20.96
N LEU A 331 -7.42 2.63 21.22
CA LEU A 331 -7.73 1.40 21.96
C LEU A 331 -7.33 1.53 23.42
N ASN A 332 -8.19 1.09 24.32
CA ASN A 332 -8.03 1.28 25.76
C ASN A 332 -7.73 -0.05 26.47
N ARG A 333 -6.61 -0.10 27.19
CA ARG A 333 -6.18 -1.28 27.96
C ARG A 333 -7.19 -1.70 29.03
N SER A 334 -7.82 -0.75 29.71
CA SER A 334 -8.78 -1.04 30.79
C SER A 334 -10.05 -1.72 30.29
N LEU A 335 -10.49 -1.44 29.05
CA LEU A 335 -11.60 -2.14 28.41
C LEU A 335 -11.22 -3.59 28.08
N SER A 336 -10.02 -3.76 27.51
CA SER A 336 -9.48 -5.08 27.18
C SER A 336 -9.28 -5.97 28.41
N GLU A 337 -8.79 -5.42 29.52
CA GLU A 337 -8.62 -6.14 30.79
C GLU A 337 -9.96 -6.61 31.39
N LYS A 338 -11.03 -5.83 31.18
CA LYS A 338 -12.41 -6.21 31.51
C LYS A 338 -13.08 -7.13 30.48
N ARG A 339 -12.35 -7.54 29.43
CA ARG A 339 -12.84 -8.35 28.30
C ARG A 339 -13.97 -7.70 27.49
N ILE A 340 -14.00 -6.38 27.46
CA ILE A 340 -14.94 -5.61 26.63
C ILE A 340 -14.29 -5.38 25.26
N PHE A 341 -14.86 -6.00 24.22
CA PHE A 341 -14.41 -5.87 22.84
C PHE A 341 -15.56 -5.42 21.92
N PRO A 342 -15.32 -4.50 20.96
CA PRO A 342 -14.04 -3.83 20.66
C PRO A 342 -13.59 -2.87 21.78
N ALA A 343 -12.29 -2.86 22.09
CA ALA A 343 -11.73 -2.03 23.15
C ALA A 343 -11.50 -0.57 22.70
N ILE A 344 -12.45 0.02 21.97
CA ILE A 344 -12.34 1.36 21.38
C ILE A 344 -12.76 2.42 22.40
N ASP A 345 -11.88 3.39 22.63
CA ASP A 345 -12.15 4.58 23.42
C ASP A 345 -12.94 5.59 22.57
N ILE A 346 -14.26 5.58 22.71
CA ILE A 346 -15.16 6.42 21.90
C ILE A 346 -14.94 7.92 22.15
N ALA A 347 -14.54 8.31 23.36
CA ALA A 347 -14.33 9.72 23.71
C ALA A 347 -13.06 10.28 23.08
N LYS A 348 -12.00 9.46 22.98
CA LYS A 348 -10.73 9.86 22.37
C LYS A 348 -10.65 9.59 20.86
N SER A 349 -11.53 8.74 20.33
CA SER A 349 -11.56 8.43 18.90
C SER A 349 -12.40 9.43 18.12
N GLY A 350 -11.96 9.78 16.91
CA GLY A 350 -12.70 10.68 16.03
C GLY A 350 -11.97 11.01 14.74
N THR A 351 -12.71 11.63 13.82
CA THR A 351 -12.21 12.05 12.51
C THR A 351 -12.43 13.54 12.30
N ARG A 352 -11.40 14.25 11.85
CA ARG A 352 -11.52 15.67 11.48
C ARG A 352 -12.35 15.77 10.20
N ARG A 353 -13.22 16.78 10.13
CA ARG A 353 -14.13 17.02 9.00
C ARG A 353 -15.05 15.83 8.69
N GLU A 354 -15.50 15.12 9.74
CA GLU A 354 -16.47 14.02 9.61
C GLU A 354 -17.83 14.47 9.02
N ASP A 355 -18.11 15.78 8.99
CA ASP A 355 -19.26 16.38 8.29
C ASP A 355 -19.30 16.06 6.79
N LEU A 356 -18.15 15.77 6.18
CA LEU A 356 -18.05 15.40 4.77
C LEU A 356 -18.31 13.90 4.50
N LEU A 357 -18.30 13.07 5.55
CA LEU A 357 -18.40 11.61 5.46
C LEU A 357 -19.74 11.08 5.95
N TYR A 358 -20.49 11.90 6.69
CA TYR A 358 -21.81 11.60 7.19
C TYR A 358 -22.89 12.32 6.41
N SER A 359 -24.05 11.67 6.28
CA SER A 359 -25.27 12.39 5.94
C SER A 359 -25.70 13.29 7.11
N LYS A 360 -26.48 14.34 6.82
CA LYS A 360 -26.97 15.28 7.84
C LYS A 360 -27.68 14.57 9.01
N SER A 361 -28.51 13.56 8.71
CA SER A 361 -29.23 12.84 9.75
C SER A 361 -28.32 11.96 10.60
N GLU A 362 -27.27 11.37 10.02
CA GLU A 362 -26.28 10.60 10.81
C GLU A 362 -25.50 11.53 11.73
N LEU A 363 -25.04 12.66 11.20
CA LEU A 363 -24.25 13.64 11.94
C LEU A 363 -24.99 14.17 13.18
N GLU A 364 -26.27 14.52 13.03
CA GLU A 364 -27.13 14.95 14.16
C GLU A 364 -27.21 13.87 15.25
N THR A 365 -27.47 12.62 14.86
CA THR A 365 -27.61 11.51 15.80
C THR A 365 -26.28 11.16 16.47
N ILE A 366 -25.17 11.15 15.73
CA ILE A 366 -23.82 10.88 16.25
C ILE A 366 -23.40 11.98 17.21
N PHE A 367 -23.73 13.24 16.93
CA PHE A 367 -23.45 14.35 17.84
C PHE A 367 -24.22 14.21 19.17
N ALA A 368 -25.50 13.83 19.11
CA ALA A 368 -26.29 13.54 20.31
C ALA A 368 -25.73 12.34 21.09
N LEU A 369 -25.32 11.28 20.39
CA LEU A 369 -24.68 10.10 20.95
C LEU A 369 -23.36 10.45 21.66
N ARG A 370 -22.52 11.29 21.05
CA ARG A 370 -21.27 11.75 21.68
C ARG A 370 -21.51 12.57 22.95
N LYS A 371 -22.57 13.38 22.98
CA LYS A 371 -22.93 14.15 24.19
C LYS A 371 -23.32 13.24 25.35
N SER A 372 -24.08 12.18 25.10
CA SER A 372 -24.53 11.27 26.18
C SER A 372 -23.39 10.48 26.84
N ILE A 373 -22.26 10.28 26.14
CA ILE A 373 -21.05 9.66 26.73
C ILE A 373 -20.58 10.42 27.97
N THR A 374 -20.70 11.74 27.99
CA THR A 374 -20.20 12.55 29.12
C THR A 374 -20.97 12.31 30.43
N GLN A 375 -22.13 11.65 30.36
CA GLN A 375 -23.01 11.41 31.51
C GLN A 375 -22.83 10.00 32.12
N ILE A 376 -22.16 9.08 31.42
CA ILE A 376 -22.08 7.65 31.79
C ILE A 376 -20.61 7.22 31.78
N SER A 377 -20.28 6.19 32.55
CA SER A 377 -18.95 5.58 32.46
C SER A 377 -18.72 4.96 31.07
N GLN A 378 -17.49 5.04 30.56
CA GLN A 378 -17.16 4.52 29.23
C GLN A 378 -17.43 3.01 29.04
N PRO A 379 -17.12 2.12 29.99
CA PRO A 379 -17.43 0.69 29.86
C PRO A 379 -18.93 0.44 29.70
N GLU A 380 -19.75 1.05 30.55
CA GLU A 380 -21.20 0.92 30.54
C GLU A 380 -21.80 1.48 29.24
N PHE A 381 -21.27 2.62 28.75
CA PHE A 381 -21.69 3.17 27.47
C PHE A 381 -21.43 2.20 26.30
N ILE A 382 -20.24 1.57 26.26
CA ILE A 382 -19.88 0.62 25.20
C ILE A 382 -20.77 -0.62 25.27
N GLU A 383 -21.02 -1.17 26.46
CA GLU A 383 -21.92 -2.32 26.65
C GLU A 383 -23.35 -2.00 26.22
N ASN A 384 -23.85 -0.81 26.56
CA ASN A 384 -25.16 -0.32 26.13
C ASN A 384 -25.23 -0.18 24.60
N LEU A 385 -24.20 0.42 23.98
CA LEU A 385 -24.13 0.56 22.52
C LEU A 385 -24.09 -0.81 21.82
N ILE A 386 -23.30 -1.75 22.33
CA ILE A 386 -23.25 -3.13 21.82
C ILE A 386 -24.61 -3.81 21.97
N SER A 387 -25.29 -3.63 23.09
CA SER A 387 -26.65 -4.17 23.30
C SER A 387 -27.65 -3.62 22.29
N GLN A 388 -27.55 -2.34 21.92
CA GLN A 388 -28.36 -1.77 20.84
C GLN A 388 -27.94 -2.30 19.46
N MET A 389 -26.65 -2.54 19.22
CA MET A 389 -26.16 -3.17 17.99
C MET A 389 -26.66 -4.60 17.83
N GLN A 390 -26.76 -5.38 18.92
CA GLN A 390 -27.24 -6.77 18.88
C GLN A 390 -28.67 -6.89 18.35
N ILE A 391 -29.55 -5.97 18.76
CA ILE A 391 -30.97 -5.98 18.39
C ILE A 391 -31.27 -5.23 17.09
N THR A 392 -30.26 -4.67 16.42
CA THR A 392 -30.40 -3.97 15.14
C THR A 392 -29.60 -4.68 14.06
N LYS A 393 -30.13 -4.75 12.84
CA LYS A 393 -29.49 -5.48 11.74
C LYS A 393 -28.27 -4.76 11.17
N ASN A 394 -28.29 -3.43 11.19
CA ASN A 394 -27.25 -2.58 10.64
C ASN A 394 -27.25 -1.18 11.29
N ASN A 395 -26.25 -0.37 10.94
CA ASN A 395 -26.05 0.98 11.43
C ASN A 395 -27.17 1.94 11.01
N ASN A 396 -27.78 1.75 9.85
CA ASN A 396 -28.92 2.58 9.42
C ASN A 396 -30.13 2.40 10.36
N GLU A 397 -30.42 1.15 10.76
CA GLU A 397 -31.48 0.84 11.72
C GLU A 397 -31.12 1.34 13.12
N LEU A 398 -29.86 1.17 13.53
CA LEU A 398 -29.36 1.67 14.81
C LEU A 398 -29.49 3.19 14.91
N ILE A 399 -29.08 3.94 13.88
CA ILE A 399 -29.16 5.40 13.87
C ILE A 399 -30.61 5.88 13.95
N LYS A 400 -31.54 5.24 13.23
CA LYS A 400 -32.98 5.54 13.35
C LYS A 400 -33.46 5.34 14.78
N LYS A 401 -33.12 4.21 15.40
CA LYS A 401 -33.50 3.90 16.78
C LYS A 401 -32.91 4.88 17.79
N LEU A 402 -31.62 5.19 17.65
CA LEU A 402 -30.94 6.16 18.53
C LEU A 402 -31.52 7.56 18.38
N LYS A 403 -31.95 7.95 17.17
CA LYS A 403 -32.62 9.22 16.93
C LYS A 403 -33.93 9.36 17.70
N ASP A 404 -34.64 8.27 17.94
CA ASP A 404 -35.88 8.29 18.72
C ASP A 404 -35.62 8.28 20.24
N ILE A 405 -34.50 7.70 20.68
CA ILE A 405 -34.10 7.63 22.10
C ILE A 405 -33.44 8.95 22.57
N LEU A 406 -32.69 9.62 21.68
CA LEU A 406 -31.87 10.80 21.98
C LEU A 406 -32.57 12.13 21.66
N LYS A 407 -33.82 12.09 21.18
CA LYS A 407 -34.72 13.25 21.16
C LYS A 407 -35.25 13.51 22.57
#